data_AF-A0A972H9C8-F1
#
_entry.id   AF-A0A972H9C8-F1
#
_cell.length_a   1.000
_cell.length_b   1.000
_cell.length_c   1.000
_cell.angle_alpha   90.00
_cell.angle_beta   90.00
_cell.angle_gamma   90.00
#
_symmetry.space_group_name_H-M   'P 1'
#
loop_
_entity.id
_entity.type
_entity.pdbx_description
1 polymer ?
#
loop_
_entity_poly.entity_id
_entity_poly.type
_entity_poly.pdbx_seq_one_letter_code
_entity_poly.pdbx_strand_id
1 'polypeptide(L)' 'MQWQYHVEEFSMADRWSKKRAADELQRFNDRLNQMGSDGWEMISYETVSLYGAFSQNLKGTTYLLFWKRQA' A
#
# COMPACT_ATOMS: atom_id res chain seq x y z
N MET A 1 1.17 17.24 22.81
CA MET A 1 0.71 16.11 21.98
C MET A 1 1.69 15.96 20.83
N GLN A 2 2.45 14.87 20.80
CA GLN A 2 3.40 14.60 19.73
C GLN A 2 2.77 13.59 18.78
N TRP A 3 2.81 13.87 17.48
CA TRP A 3 2.28 12.99 16.45
C TRP A 3 3.41 12.24 15.77
N GLN A 4 3.17 10.97 15.47
CA GLN A 4 4.01 10.14 14.61
C GLN A 4 3.32 9.99 13.26
N TYR A 5 4.10 9.94 12.18
CA TYR A 5 3.63 9.76 10.81
C TYR A 5 4.36 8.58 10.17
N HIS A 6 3.64 7.82 9.34
CA HIS A 6 4.18 6.67 8.62
C HIS A 6 3.57 6.58 7.22
N VAL A 7 4.35 6.07 6.27
CA VAL A 7 3.89 5.79 4.90
C VAL A 7 4.05 4.30 4.64
N GLU A 8 2.95 3.64 4.30
CA GLU A 8 2.96 2.24 3.87
C GLU A 8 2.80 2.20 2.35
N GLU A 9 3.68 1.47 1.66
CA GLU A 9 3.63 1.28 0.21
C GLU A 9 3.18 -0.14 -0.13
N PHE A 10 2.27 -0.27 -1.09
CA PHE A 10 1.90 -1.55 -1.67
C PHE A 10 1.81 -1.46 -3.20
N SER A 11 2.54 -2.33 -3.91
CA SER A 11 2.60 -2.33 -5.37
C SER A 11 2.01 -3.62 -5.95
N MET A 12 0.92 -3.50 -6.71
CA MET A 12 0.35 -4.61 -7.48
C MET A 12 0.87 -4.59 -8.92
N ALA A 13 1.66 -5.60 -9.29
CA ALA A 13 2.20 -5.73 -10.64
C ALA A 13 1.28 -6.54 -11.59
N ASP A 14 1.21 -6.12 -12.85
CA ASP A 14 0.40 -6.75 -13.92
C ASP A 14 0.76 -8.23 -14.17
N ARG A 15 2.01 -8.61 -13.91
CA ARG A 15 2.56 -9.95 -14.14
C ARG A 15 2.26 -10.95 -13.02
N TRP A 16 1.60 -10.55 -11.95
CA TRP A 16 1.29 -11.49 -10.87
C TRP A 16 0.30 -12.55 -11.33
N SER A 17 0.57 -13.81 -10.97
CA SER A 17 -0.45 -14.84 -11.09
C SER A 17 -1.62 -14.51 -10.15
N LYS A 18 -2.83 -14.98 -10.47
CA LYS A 18 -4.02 -14.78 -9.63
C LYS A 18 -3.78 -15.22 -8.18
N LYS A 19 -3.09 -16.36 -8.00
CA LYS A 19 -2.72 -16.88 -6.67
C LYS A 19 -1.81 -15.90 -5.93
N ARG A 20 -0.73 -15.45 -6.56
CA ARG A 20 0.20 -14.50 -5.94
C ARG A 20 -0.51 -13.19 -5.59
N ALA A 21 -1.36 -12.68 -6.47
CA ALA A 21 -2.10 -11.46 -6.21
C ALA A 21 -3.02 -11.59 -4.98
N ALA A 22 -3.73 -12.72 -4.84
CA ALA A 22 -4.55 -12.99 -3.66
C ALA A 22 -3.71 -13.12 -2.38
N ASP A 23 -2.59 -13.85 -2.43
CA ASP A 23 -1.70 -14.03 -1.27
C ASP A 23 -1.10 -12.70 -0.79
N GLU A 24 -0.63 -11.85 -1.72
CA GLU A 24 -0.07 -10.54 -1.37
C GLU A 24 -1.15 -9.56 -0.90
N LEU A 25 -2.36 -9.61 -1.46
CA LEU A 25 -3.48 -8.79 -0.99
C LEU A 25 -3.91 -9.17 0.43
N GLN A 26 -3.93 -10.47 0.75
CA GLN A 26 -4.22 -10.93 2.11
C GLN A 26 -3.16 -10.42 3.10
N ARG A 27 -1.87 -10.57 2.77
CA ARG A 27 -0.77 -10.06 3.60
C ARG A 27 -0.86 -8.56 3.82
N PHE A 28 -1.20 -7.82 2.77
CA PHE A 28 -1.39 -6.38 2.87
C PHE A 28 -2.55 -6.05 3.81
N ASN A 29 -3.70 -6.71 3.67
CA ASN A 29 -4.83 -6.52 4.57
C ASN A 29 -4.47 -6.83 6.04
N ASP A 30 -3.74 -7.93 6.29
CA ASP A 30 -3.29 -8.28 7.64
C ASP A 30 -2.37 -7.20 8.23
N ARG A 31 -1.48 -6.63 7.41
CA ARG A 31 -0.61 -5.51 7.78
C ARG A 31 -1.41 -4.25 8.14
N LEU A 32 -2.44 -3.91 7.37
CA LEU A 32 -3.31 -2.77 7.67
C LEU A 32 -4.05 -2.95 8.99
N ASN A 33 -4.57 -4.15 9.24
CA ASN A 33 -5.25 -4.46 10.50
C ASN A 33 -4.30 -4.38 11.69
N GLN A 34 -3.06 -4.86 11.55
CA GLN A 34 -2.04 -4.73 12.59
C GLN A 34 -1.73 -3.26 12.88
N MET A 35 -1.55 -2.44 11.84
CA MET A 35 -1.33 -1.00 12.02
C MET A 35 -2.49 -0.33 12.75
N GLY A 36 -3.74 -0.66 12.39
CA GLY A 36 -4.93 -0.20 13.09
C GLY A 36 -4.94 -0.60 14.57
N SER A 37 -4.57 -1.85 14.89
CA SER A 37 -4.48 -2.30 16.28
C SER A 37 -3.37 -1.62 17.08
N ASP A 38 -2.31 -1.17 16.41
CA ASP A 38 -1.20 -0.41 17.01
C ASP A 38 -1.52 1.10 17.17
N GLY A 39 -2.78 1.48 16.92
CA GLY A 39 -3.28 2.85 17.06
C GLY A 39 -2.97 3.76 15.89
N TRP A 40 -2.52 3.22 14.75
CA TRP A 40 -2.36 4.00 13.53
C TRP A 40 -3.70 4.26 12.85
N GLU A 41 -3.92 5.50 12.47
CA GLU A 41 -5.08 5.95 11.71
C GLU A 41 -4.63 6.34 10.29
N MET A 42 -5.28 5.75 9.29
CA MET A 42 -5.07 6.15 7.89
C MET A 42 -5.74 7.51 7.66
N ILE A 43 -4.99 8.46 7.12
CA ILE A 43 -5.44 9.83 6.86
C ILE A 43 -5.86 9.97 5.39
N SER A 44 -5.08 9.39 4.51
CA SER A 44 -5.28 9.43 3.06
C SER A 44 -4.55 8.27 2.40
N TYR A 45 -4.88 8.04 1.13
CA TYR A 45 -4.10 7.19 0.25
C TYR A 45 -4.01 7.81 -1.13
N GLU A 46 -2.93 7.52 -1.83
CA GLU A 46 -2.70 7.92 -3.21
C GLU A 46 -2.45 6.68 -4.07
N THR A 47 -2.87 6.75 -5.33
CA THR A 47 -2.66 5.69 -6.31
C THR A 47 -1.79 6.18 -7.45
N VAL A 48 -0.72 5.46 -7.73
CA VAL A 48 0.23 5.80 -8.80
C VAL A 48 0.26 4.65 -9.81
N SER A 49 -0.10 4.95 -11.06
CA SER A 49 0.05 4.03 -12.17
C SER A 49 1.53 3.83 -12.51
N LEU A 50 1.99 2.58 -12.52
CA LEU A 50 3.35 2.22 -12.90
C LEU A 50 3.40 1.92 -14.40
N TYR A 51 4.22 2.65 -15.16
CA TYR A 51 4.44 2.41 -16.58
C TYR A 51 5.84 1.86 -16.83
N GLY A 52 6.00 1.08 -17.89
CA GLY A 52 7.32 0.56 -18.28
C GLY A 52 8.26 1.70 -18.69
N ALA A 53 9.52 1.63 -18.26
CA ALA A 53 10.51 2.70 -18.50
C ALA A 53 10.65 3.14 -19.98
N PHE A 54 10.36 2.23 -20.92
CA PHE A 54 10.45 2.46 -22.37
C PHE A 54 9.13 2.18 -23.11
N SER A 55 8.00 2.05 -22.40
CA SER A 55 6.71 1.75 -23.00
C SER A 55 5.58 2.44 -22.24
N GLN A 56 4.58 2.98 -22.93
CA GLN A 56 3.34 3.46 -22.30
C GLN A 56 2.42 2.34 -21.77
N ASN A 57 2.91 1.10 -21.73
CA ASN A 57 2.18 -0.03 -21.18
C ASN A 57 2.13 0.08 -19.66
N LEU A 58 0.92 0.04 -19.11
CA LEU A 58 0.68 -0.10 -17.67
C LEU A 58 1.30 -1.43 -17.19
N LYS A 59 2.07 -1.36 -16.11
CA LYS A 59 2.79 -2.47 -15.46
C LYS A 59 2.32 -2.76 -14.05
N GLY A 60 1.45 -1.92 -13.52
CA GLY A 60 0.89 -2.11 -12.19
C GLY A 60 0.37 -0.81 -11.60
N THR A 61 0.01 -0.89 -10.34
CA THR A 61 -0.44 0.24 -9.54
C THR A 61 0.22 0.16 -8.18
N THR A 62 0.80 1.28 -7.75
CA THR A 62 1.31 1.47 -6.40
C THR A 62 0.30 2.26 -5.59
N TYR A 63 0.08 1.83 -4.36
CA TYR A 63 -0.74 2.47 -3.36
C TYR A 63 0.19 3.00 -2.27
N LEU A 64 0.06 4.30 -1.97
CA LEU A 64 0.76 4.96 -0.88
C LEU A 64 -0.26 5.35 0.17
N LEU A 65 -0.18 4.75 1.36
CA LEU A 65 -1.12 5.00 2.44
C LEU A 65 -0.42 5.82 3.52
N PHE A 66 -1.04 6.94 3.91
CA PHE A 66 -0.49 7.89 4.85
C PHE A 66 -1.18 7.71 6.21
N TRP A 67 -0.37 7.54 7.25
CA TRP A 67 -0.84 7.21 8.59
C TRP A 67 -0.35 8.22 9.62
N LYS A 68 -1.13 8.39 10.69
CA LYS A 68 -0.72 9.08 11.92
C LYS A 68 -1.08 8.28 13.16
N ARG A 69 -0.40 8.55 14.26
CA ARG A 69 -0.86 8.19 15.61
C ARG A 69 -0.32 9.15 16.67
N GLN A 70 -0.98 9.19 17.83
CA GLN A 70 -0.40 9.83 19.01
C GLN A 70 0.84 9.04 19.46
N ALA A 71 1.92 9.75 19.81
CA ALA A 71 3.14 9.16 20.36
C ALA A 71 2.93 8.57 21.76
#